data_AF-A0A7X0MVD0-F1
#
_entry.id   AF-A0A7X0MVD0-F1
#
_cell.length_a   1.000
_cell.length_b   1.000
_cell.length_c   1.000
_cell.angle_alpha   90.00
_cell.angle_beta   90.00
_cell.angle_gamma   90.00
#
_symmetry.space_group_name_H-M   'P 1'
#
loop_
_entity.id
_entity.type
_entity.pdbx_description
1 polymer ?
#
loop_
_entity_poly.entity_id
_entity_poly.type
_entity_poly.pdbx_seq_one_letter_code
_entity_poly.pdbx_strand_id
1 'polypeptide(L)'
;MALPSISIHVGRTKTSGADHDQVVYLNGRSVNALNAWLAAARIDKGSIFRKVDRWGNLSSRPLEPSAVNVIVKQRAEMAGLEPGDFSAHGLRSGYLTKAANRGIPLAEAMEQSRHRSVQQASSYHNSATRRTGRAASLIS
;
A
#
# COMPACT_ATOMS: atom_id res chain seq x y z
N MET A 1 8.37 -19.84 -13.07
CA MET A 1 6.90 -19.88 -12.89
C MET A 1 6.42 -18.44 -12.77
N ALA A 2 5.40 -18.03 -13.54
CA ALA A 2 4.91 -16.65 -13.52
C ALA A 2 4.27 -16.32 -12.16
N LEU A 3 4.49 -15.10 -11.64
CA LEU A 3 3.82 -14.64 -10.43
C LEU A 3 2.35 -14.33 -10.74
N PRO A 4 1.40 -14.69 -9.87
CA PRO A 4 0.00 -14.30 -10.06
C PRO A 4 -0.11 -12.77 -10.03
N SER A 5 -0.94 -12.22 -10.91
CA SER A 5 -1.13 -10.77 -11.09
C SER A 5 -2.63 -10.46 -11.21
N ILE A 6 -3.09 -9.41 -10.54
CA ILE A 6 -4.46 -8.89 -10.63
C ILE A 6 -4.42 -7.36 -10.74
N SER A 7 -5.26 -6.79 -11.60
CA SER A 7 -5.56 -5.36 -11.65
C SER A 7 -6.73 -5.02 -10.73
N ILE A 8 -6.60 -3.95 -9.94
CA ILE A 8 -7.67 -3.38 -9.12
C ILE A 8 -8.04 -2.01 -9.67
N HIS A 9 -9.32 -1.86 -10.03
CA HIS A 9 -9.90 -0.56 -10.37
C HIS A 9 -10.24 0.18 -9.08
N VAL A 10 -9.53 1.28 -8.84
CA VAL A 10 -9.74 2.17 -7.71
C VAL A 10 -10.59 3.33 -8.19
N GLY A 11 -11.85 3.33 -7.71
CA GLY A 11 -12.80 4.40 -8.00
C GLY A 11 -12.41 5.75 -7.40
N ARG A 12 -13.35 6.69 -7.42
CA ARG A 12 -13.12 8.09 -7.03
C ARG A 12 -12.54 8.21 -5.61
N THR A 13 -11.34 8.76 -5.49
CA THR A 13 -10.77 9.18 -4.19
C THR A 13 -11.08 10.65 -3.92
N LYS A 14 -10.97 11.10 -2.65
CA LYS A 14 -11.12 12.53 -2.22
C LYS A 14 -10.39 13.54 -3.11
N THR A 15 -9.37 13.04 -3.79
CA THR A 15 -8.43 13.84 -4.51
C THR A 15 -8.70 13.70 -6.02
N SER A 16 -9.27 12.60 -6.52
CA SER A 16 -9.39 12.32 -7.96
C SER A 16 -10.44 13.24 -8.63
N GLY A 17 -10.01 13.96 -9.69
CA GLY A 17 -10.91 14.65 -10.61
C GLY A 17 -11.89 13.68 -11.30
N ALA A 18 -12.87 14.22 -12.02
CA ALA A 18 -14.06 13.50 -12.50
C ALA A 18 -13.82 12.33 -13.48
N ASP A 19 -12.59 12.07 -13.91
CA ASP A 19 -12.32 11.22 -15.07
C ASP A 19 -11.05 10.35 -14.93
N HIS A 20 -10.91 9.54 -13.87
CA HIS A 20 -9.82 8.56 -13.83
C HIS A 20 -10.25 7.28 -13.11
N ASP A 21 -10.48 6.24 -13.90
CA ASP A 21 -10.48 4.86 -13.45
C ASP A 21 -9.02 4.45 -13.20
N GLN A 22 -8.58 4.45 -11.94
CA GLN A 22 -7.17 4.23 -11.60
C GLN A 22 -6.92 2.74 -11.38
N VAL A 23 -6.08 2.13 -12.21
CA VAL A 23 -5.74 0.72 -12.07
C VAL A 23 -4.47 0.54 -11.24
N VAL A 24 -4.49 -0.28 -10.19
CA VAL A 24 -3.27 -0.66 -9.46
C VAL A 24 -3.06 -2.15 -9.59
N TYR A 25 -1.81 -2.58 -9.77
CA TYR A 25 -1.49 -3.99 -9.94
C TYR A 25 -1.03 -4.61 -8.61
N LEU A 26 -1.55 -5.79 -8.30
CA LEU A 26 -1.07 -6.64 -7.21
C LEU A 26 -0.38 -7.86 -7.80
N ASN A 27 0.80 -8.20 -7.28
CA ASN A 27 1.59 -9.34 -7.75
C ASN A 27 1.98 -10.28 -6.60
N GLY A 28 2.05 -11.59 -6.89
CA GLY A 28 2.62 -12.59 -6.00
C GLY A 28 1.83 -12.80 -4.71
N ARG A 29 2.48 -12.62 -3.55
CA ARG A 29 1.91 -12.97 -2.23
C ARG A 29 0.65 -12.15 -1.90
N SER A 30 0.54 -10.91 -2.36
CA SER A 30 -0.64 -10.08 -2.12
C SER A 30 -1.87 -10.60 -2.87
N VAL A 31 -1.69 -11.14 -4.08
CA VAL A 31 -2.76 -11.79 -4.85
C VAL A 31 -3.26 -13.04 -4.11
N ASN A 32 -2.34 -13.87 -3.60
CA ASN A 32 -2.72 -15.07 -2.85
C ASN A 32 -3.50 -14.71 -1.58
N ALA A 33 -3.07 -13.68 -0.84
CA ALA A 33 -3.76 -13.21 0.35
C ALA A 33 -5.16 -12.65 0.03
N LEU A 34 -5.29 -11.88 -1.07
CA LEU A 34 -6.57 -11.35 -1.52
C LEU A 34 -7.53 -12.47 -1.92
N ASN A 35 -7.07 -13.46 -2.70
CA ASN A 35 -7.89 -14.58 -3.12
C ASN A 35 -8.35 -15.44 -1.93
N ALA A 36 -7.46 -15.71 -0.98
CA ALA A 36 -7.80 -16.42 0.25
C ALA A 36 -8.87 -15.67 1.04
N TRP A 37 -8.77 -14.34 1.12
CA TRP A 37 -9.78 -13.50 1.76
C TRP A 37 -11.13 -13.54 1.03
N LEU A 38 -11.16 -13.35 -0.29
CA LEU A 38 -12.40 -13.38 -1.07
C LEU A 38 -13.13 -14.72 -0.93
N ALA A 39 -12.39 -15.82 -0.93
CA ALA A 39 -12.93 -17.17 -0.71
C ALA A 39 -13.49 -17.34 0.71
N ALA A 40 -12.71 -17.00 1.74
CA ALA A 40 -13.12 -17.14 3.14
C ALA A 40 -14.32 -16.25 3.48
N ALA A 41 -14.38 -15.04 2.91
CA ALA A 41 -15.45 -14.09 3.14
C ALA A 41 -16.65 -14.25 2.19
N ARG A 42 -16.57 -15.20 1.25
CA ARG A 42 -17.59 -15.49 0.22
C ARG A 42 -18.06 -14.21 -0.49
N ILE A 43 -17.10 -13.39 -0.91
CA ILE A 43 -17.35 -12.11 -1.56
C ILE A 43 -17.34 -12.29 -3.08
N ASP A 44 -18.49 -12.14 -3.70
CA ASP A 44 -18.66 -12.09 -5.15
C ASP A 44 -18.90 -10.65 -5.66
N LYS A 45 -19.46 -9.77 -4.82
CA LYS A 45 -19.77 -8.37 -5.16
C LYS A 45 -19.67 -7.43 -3.96
N GLY A 46 -19.65 -6.13 -4.26
CA GLY A 46 -19.62 -5.05 -3.28
C GLY A 46 -18.24 -4.84 -2.64
N SER A 47 -18.23 -4.37 -1.40
CA SER A 47 -16.98 -4.03 -0.68
C SER A 47 -16.12 -5.27 -0.44
N ILE A 48 -14.87 -5.22 -0.91
CA ILE A 48 -13.86 -6.28 -0.69
C ILE A 48 -13.46 -6.31 0.78
N PHE A 49 -13.12 -5.16 1.37
CA PHE A 49 -12.79 -5.08 2.80
C PHE A 49 -14.05 -4.75 3.59
N ARG A 50 -14.46 -5.69 4.46
CA ARG A 50 -15.68 -5.63 5.25
C ARG A 50 -15.35 -5.61 6.73
N LYS A 51 -16.24 -5.03 7.53
CA LYS A 51 -16.09 -5.06 9.00
C LYS A 51 -16.27 -6.50 9.51
N VAL A 52 -15.39 -6.92 10.41
CA VAL A 52 -15.49 -8.17 11.16
C VAL A 52 -15.81 -7.81 12.60
N ASP A 53 -16.84 -8.42 13.18
CA ASP A 53 -17.16 -8.24 14.60
C ASP A 53 -16.23 -9.06 15.51
N ARG A 54 -16.36 -8.88 16.84
CA ARG A 54 -15.52 -9.58 17.82
C ARG A 54 -15.75 -11.10 17.87
N TRP A 55 -16.80 -11.61 17.24
CA TRP A 55 -17.14 -13.03 17.17
C TRP A 55 -16.76 -13.64 15.81
N GLY A 56 -16.15 -12.86 14.92
CA GLY A 56 -15.71 -13.32 13.60
C GLY A 56 -16.77 -13.20 12.50
N ASN A 57 -17.92 -12.59 12.77
CA ASN A 57 -18.95 -12.41 11.74
C ASN A 57 -18.63 -11.24 10.81
N LEU A 58 -18.87 -11.47 9.52
CA LEU A 58 -18.69 -10.47 8.48
C LEU A 58 -19.94 -9.60 8.33
N SER A 59 -19.76 -8.28 8.41
CA SER A 59 -20.79 -7.32 8.06
C SER A 59 -20.85 -7.11 6.54
N SER A 60 -22.02 -6.74 6.01
CA SER A 60 -22.14 -6.23 4.63
C SER A 60 -21.56 -4.83 4.46
N ARG A 61 -21.27 -4.13 5.57
CA ARG A 61 -20.73 -2.77 5.55
C ARG A 61 -19.24 -2.76 5.18
N PRO A 62 -18.78 -1.74 4.41
CA PRO A 62 -17.37 -1.55 4.15
C PRO A 62 -16.58 -1.36 5.45
N LEU A 63 -15.31 -1.76 5.42
CA LEU A 63 -14.38 -1.45 6.48
C LEU A 63 -14.20 0.07 6.59
N GLU A 64 -14.20 0.57 7.82
CA GLU A 64 -13.97 1.99 8.07
C GLU A 64 -12.52 2.38 7.74
N PRO A 65 -12.25 3.53 7.08
CA PRO A 65 -10.89 3.93 6.74
C PRO A 65 -9.94 4.02 7.95
N SER A 66 -10.44 4.46 9.11
CA SER A 66 -9.68 4.55 10.35
C SER A 66 -9.19 3.17 10.85
N ALA A 67 -9.99 2.13 10.62
CA ALA A 67 -9.70 0.76 11.05
C ALA A 67 -8.46 0.18 10.36
N VAL A 68 -8.12 0.63 9.15
CA VAL A 68 -6.89 0.19 8.46
C VAL A 68 -5.65 0.50 9.29
N ASN A 69 -5.59 1.69 9.89
CA ASN A 69 -4.46 2.09 10.72
C ASN A 69 -4.38 1.26 12.01
N VAL A 70 -5.53 0.94 12.61
CA VAL A 70 -5.62 0.08 13.78
C VAL A 70 -5.13 -1.34 13.46
N ILE A 71 -5.56 -1.90 12.32
CA ILE A 71 -5.12 -3.22 11.85
C ILE A 71 -3.61 -3.24 11.65
N VAL A 72 -3.04 -2.22 11.00
CA VAL A 72 -1.58 -2.15 10.78
C VAL A 72 -0.82 -2.15 12.11
N LYS A 73 -1.26 -1.34 13.08
CA LYS A 73 -0.62 -1.26 14.40
C LYS A 73 -0.72 -2.58 15.17
N GLN A 74 -1.90 -3.19 15.18
CA GLN A 74 -2.11 -4.50 15.80
C GLN A 74 -1.22 -5.58 15.16
N ARG A 75 -1.08 -5.58 13.83
CA ARG A 75 -0.20 -6.52 13.13
C ARG A 75 1.28 -6.27 13.41
N ALA A 76 1.69 -5.02 13.59
CA ALA A 76 3.05 -4.68 14.02
C ALA A 76 3.33 -5.23 15.42
N GLU A 77 2.41 -5.02 16.37
CA GLU A 77 2.50 -5.56 17.73
C GLU A 77 2.63 -7.09 17.74
N MET A 78 1.76 -7.78 16.99
CA MET A 78 1.81 -9.25 16.84
C MET A 78 3.13 -9.75 16.22
N ALA A 79 3.83 -8.91 15.46
CA ALA A 79 5.12 -9.21 14.87
C ALA A 79 6.31 -8.86 15.80
N GLY A 80 6.04 -8.39 17.03
CA GLY A 80 7.06 -7.95 17.98
C GLY A 80 7.67 -6.59 17.65
N LEU A 81 6.94 -5.74 16.92
CA LEU A 81 7.38 -4.41 16.52
C LEU A 81 6.63 -3.33 17.31
N GLU A 82 7.28 -2.19 17.55
CA GLU A 82 6.69 -1.04 18.24
C GLU A 82 5.55 -0.40 17.43
N PRO A 83 4.28 -0.48 17.84
CA PRO A 83 3.16 -0.02 17.03
C PRO A 83 3.15 1.50 16.77
N GLY A 84 3.86 2.27 17.61
CA GLY A 84 4.05 3.71 17.44
C GLY A 84 4.76 4.07 16.13
N ASP A 85 5.64 3.19 15.65
CA ASP A 85 6.46 3.42 14.45
C ASP A 85 5.71 3.08 13.14
N PHE A 86 4.51 2.49 13.24
CA PHE A 86 3.75 2.02 12.08
C PHE A 86 2.45 2.79 11.91
N SER A 87 2.17 3.16 10.66
CA SER A 87 0.88 3.70 10.26
C SER A 87 0.56 3.31 8.82
N ALA A 88 -0.73 3.32 8.47
CA ALA A 88 -1.17 3.07 7.11
C ALA A 88 -0.55 4.08 6.12
N HIS A 89 -0.43 5.35 6.51
CA HIS A 89 0.23 6.36 5.71
C HIS A 89 1.73 6.12 5.58
N GLY A 90 2.39 5.73 6.68
CA GLY A 90 3.82 5.37 6.71
C GLY A 90 4.17 4.21 5.78
N LEU A 91 3.28 3.23 5.61
CA LEU A 91 3.47 2.16 4.63
C LEU A 91 3.49 2.69 3.18
N ARG A 92 2.67 3.69 2.87
CA ARG A 92 2.59 4.30 1.54
C ARG A 92 3.84 5.14 1.23
N SER A 93 4.34 5.93 2.19
CA SER A 93 5.59 6.68 2.01
C SER A 93 6.81 5.75 2.00
N GLY A 94 6.83 4.74 2.87
CA GLY A 94 7.87 3.71 2.93
C GLY A 94 8.01 2.91 1.63
N TYR A 95 6.92 2.74 0.87
CA TYR A 95 6.97 2.17 -0.48
C TYR A 95 7.88 3.00 -1.41
N LEU A 96 7.77 4.34 -1.41
CA LEU A 96 8.62 5.20 -2.26
C LEU A 96 10.09 5.11 -1.85
N THR A 97 10.37 5.10 -0.55
CA THR A 97 11.73 4.89 0.00
C THR A 97 12.30 3.55 -0.46
N LYS A 98 11.48 2.48 -0.40
CA LYS A 98 11.90 1.14 -0.83
C LYS A 98 12.12 1.05 -2.35
N ALA A 99 11.29 1.73 -3.14
CA ALA A 99 11.44 1.82 -4.59
C ALA A 99 12.76 2.51 -4.95
N ALA A 100 13.07 3.63 -4.29
CA ALA A 100 14.34 4.34 -4.46
C ALA A 100 15.56 3.47 -4.11
N ASN A 101 15.53 2.77 -2.98
CA ASN A 101 16.60 1.85 -2.58
C ASN A 101 16.81 0.69 -3.58
N ARG A 102 15.82 0.39 -4.42
CA ARG A 102 15.91 -0.63 -5.48
C ARG A 102 16.23 -0.04 -6.86
N GLY A 103 16.50 1.27 -6.94
CA GLY A 103 16.79 1.95 -8.20
C GLY A 103 15.57 2.11 -9.12
N ILE A 104 14.35 1.94 -8.60
CA ILE A 104 13.14 2.12 -9.40
C ILE A 104 12.94 3.62 -9.68
N PRO A 105 12.74 4.04 -10.95
CA PRO A 105 12.48 5.42 -11.30
C PRO A 105 11.29 6.02 -10.53
N LEU A 106 11.39 7.29 -10.15
CA LEU A 106 10.34 7.97 -9.40
C LEU A 106 8.99 7.94 -10.14
N ALA A 107 8.98 8.12 -11.47
CA ALA A 107 7.76 8.08 -12.28
C ALA A 107 7.04 6.73 -12.16
N GLU A 108 7.76 5.62 -12.34
CA GLU A 108 7.23 4.26 -12.21
C GLU A 108 6.69 4.00 -10.79
N ALA A 109 7.44 4.42 -9.76
CA ALA A 109 7.00 4.30 -8.38
C ALA A 109 5.75 5.16 -8.08
N MET A 110 5.63 6.33 -8.70
CA MET A 110 4.45 7.19 -8.57
C MET A 110 3.22 6.62 -9.29
N GLU A 111 3.39 5.95 -10.44
CA GLU A 111 2.30 5.26 -11.13
C GLU A 111 1.67 4.18 -10.25
N GLN A 112 2.49 3.35 -9.60
CA GLN A 112 2.00 2.30 -8.70
C GLN A 112 1.46 2.86 -7.38
N SER A 113 2.14 3.85 -6.77
CA SER A 113 1.73 4.41 -5.47
C SER A 113 0.63 5.47 -5.56
N ARG A 114 0.30 5.91 -6.78
CA ARG A 114 -0.69 6.95 -7.09
C ARG A 114 -0.46 8.27 -6.35
N HIS A 115 0.80 8.61 -6.05
CA HIS A 115 1.14 9.95 -5.55
C HIS A 115 0.98 10.96 -6.67
N ARG A 116 0.33 12.09 -6.38
CA ARG A 116 0.16 13.16 -7.36
C ARG A 116 1.19 14.27 -7.25
N SER A 117 1.59 14.60 -6.04
CA SER A 117 2.63 15.58 -5.82
C SER A 117 3.98 14.92 -6.07
N VAL A 118 4.62 15.30 -7.18
CA VAL A 118 6.01 14.95 -7.48
C VAL A 118 6.92 15.42 -6.35
N GLN A 119 6.68 16.62 -5.81
CA GLN A 119 7.48 17.19 -4.73
C GLN A 119 7.44 16.34 -3.45
N GLN A 120 6.24 15.90 -3.04
CA GLN A 120 6.09 15.02 -1.88
C GLN A 120 6.74 13.65 -2.13
N ALA A 121 6.51 13.06 -3.31
CA ALA A 121 7.06 11.75 -3.64
C ALA A 121 8.61 11.78 -3.72
N SER A 122 9.15 12.85 -4.31
CA SER A 122 10.58 13.10 -4.44
C SER A 122 11.26 13.31 -3.08
N SER A 123 10.58 13.90 -2.09
CA SER A 123 11.14 14.01 -0.73
C SER A 123 11.47 12.64 -0.13
N TYR A 124 10.55 11.67 -0.23
CA TYR A 124 10.79 10.30 0.25
C TYR A 124 11.82 9.56 -0.60
N HIS A 125 11.77 9.70 -1.92
CA HIS A 125 12.65 9.01 -2.87
C HIS A 125 14.10 9.52 -2.81
N ASN A 126 14.29 10.84 -2.77
CA ASN A 126 15.61 11.48 -2.71
C ASN A 126 16.31 11.20 -1.38
N SER A 127 15.58 11.17 -0.26
CA SER A 127 16.17 10.87 1.05
C SER A 127 16.84 9.49 1.07
N ALA A 128 16.21 8.49 0.44
CA ALA A 128 16.77 7.15 0.28
C ALA A 128 17.97 7.13 -0.67
N THR A 129 17.86 7.78 -1.84
CA THR A 129 18.91 7.86 -2.84
C THR A 129 20.16 8.58 -2.30
N ARG A 130 20.00 9.66 -1.52
CA ARG A 130 21.14 10.39 -0.92
C ARG A 130 21.94 9.51 0.05
N ARG A 131 21.27 8.65 0.82
CA ARG A 131 21.93 7.77 1.80
C ARG A 131 22.84 6.71 1.16
N THR A 132 22.58 6.36 -0.09
CA THR A 132 23.30 5.31 -0.83
C THR A 132 23.97 5.83 -2.11
N GLY A 133 23.93 7.15 -2.30
CA GLY A 133 24.32 7.78 -3.55
C GLY A 133 25.82 7.94 -3.67
N ARG A 134 26.33 7.84 -4.90
CA ARG A 134 27.76 8.03 -5.22
C ARG A 134 28.31 9.36 -4.69
N ALA A 135 27.48 10.40 -4.58
CA ALA A 135 27.84 11.67 -4.00
C ALA A 135 28.25 11.58 -2.51
N ALA A 136 27.64 10.68 -1.73
CA ALA A 136 28.03 10.44 -0.34
C ALA A 136 29.36 9.68 -0.24
N SER A 137 29.76 8.95 -1.30
CA SER A 137 31.02 8.22 -1.39
C SER A 137 32.16 9.02 -2.04
N LEU A 138 31.93 10.30 -2.40
CA LEU A 138 32.98 11.15 -2.98
C LEU A 138 34.00 11.66 -1.94
N ILE A 139 33.69 11.51 -0.64
CA ILE A 139 34.52 11.99 0.48
C ILE A 139 34.98 10.83 1.37
N SER A 140 34.90 9.59 0.88
CA SER A 140 35.47 8.39 1.51
C SER A 140 36.75 7.97 0.81
#